data_AF-A0A523QFX4-F1
#
_entry.id   AF-A0A523QFX4-F1
#
_cell.length_a   1.000
_cell.length_b   1.000
_cell.length_c   1.000
_cell.angle_alpha   90.00
_cell.angle_beta   90.00
_cell.angle_gamma   90.00
#
_symmetry.space_group_name_H-M   'P 1'
#
loop_
_entity.id
_entity.type
_entity.pdbx_description
1 polymer ?
#
loop_
_entity_poly.entity_id
_entity_poly.type
_entity_poly.pdbx_seq_one_letter_code
_entity_poly.pdbx_strand_id
1 'polypeptide(L)'
;MKITLYLRESRNEIKRLIKDPVLLISIVFISGLLFLFIAFPLIKVFQYSLWPRGEFSAKYFVEFFQRSYRWRPLINSLTVGALVALFGTVIGFIYAYGITRTDIPFKRFFRTVAIFPIISPPFLIALAAIFVFGNHGVITDLFNLDWDIYGLDGLVMTETLAYFPLAFMVLEGVLSKVDPAMEEAALDLGASKLRTFFTVTLPLATPGIATALLLVFIRSLEDFGNPIVIQGDFPVLTVEAFLAVTGMYNMPLGATLAIFLLVPTMIIFVVQKYWVSRKSYVTVTGRPSGAGLQSTERRTKYPLMAAMIFLSSCVLLFYGVVLYGSFTRLW
;
A
#
# COMPACT_ATOMS: atom_id res chain seq x y z
N MET A 1 27.04 5.16 28.24
CA MET A 1 27.97 6.03 27.46
C MET A 1 27.34 6.60 26.18
N LYS A 2 26.68 5.80 25.32
CA LYS A 2 26.04 6.30 24.08
C LYS A 2 24.87 7.28 24.30
N ILE A 3 24.03 7.06 25.31
CA ILE A 3 22.86 7.92 25.61
C ILE A 3 23.30 9.33 26.07
N THR A 4 24.35 9.41 26.89
CA THR A 4 24.87 10.67 27.42
C THR A 4 25.53 11.53 26.32
N LEU A 5 26.18 10.89 25.34
CA LEU A 5 26.71 11.55 24.15
C LEU A 5 25.58 12.06 23.25
N TYR A 6 24.56 11.24 22.99
CA TYR A 6 23.39 11.62 22.20
C TYR A 6 22.63 12.82 22.80
N LEU A 7 22.40 12.81 24.12
CA LEU A 7 21.75 13.94 24.81
C LEU A 7 22.59 15.23 24.76
N ARG A 8 23.92 15.11 24.77
CA ARG A 8 24.84 16.26 24.66
C ARG A 8 24.87 16.82 23.22
N GLU A 9 24.83 15.95 22.22
CA GLU A 9 24.71 16.34 20.80
C GLU A 9 23.37 17.03 20.54
N SER A 10 22.23 16.44 20.93
CA SER A 10 20.91 17.10 20.77
C SER A 10 20.84 18.44 21.50
N ARG A 11 21.43 18.57 22.69
CA ARG A 11 21.46 19.85 23.42
C ARG A 11 22.32 20.90 22.70
N ASN A 12 23.41 20.49 22.04
CA ASN A 12 24.25 21.39 21.27
C ASN A 12 23.61 21.80 19.93
N GLU A 13 22.87 20.88 19.28
CA GLU A 13 22.04 21.19 18.12
C GLU A 13 20.94 22.18 18.49
N ILE A 14 20.18 21.94 19.56
CA ILE A 14 19.15 22.89 20.06
C ILE A 14 19.76 24.27 20.33
N LYS A 15 20.94 24.34 20.94
CA LYS A 15 21.65 25.63 21.15
C LYS A 15 22.10 26.30 19.85
N ARG A 16 22.42 25.55 18.79
CA ARG A 16 22.74 26.09 17.46
C ARG A 16 21.47 26.58 16.75
N LEU A 17 20.38 25.82 16.84
CA LEU A 17 19.07 26.18 16.30
C LEU A 17 18.54 27.48 16.92
N ILE A 18 18.73 27.67 18.24
CA ILE A 18 18.31 28.90 18.95
C ILE A 18 19.15 30.12 18.56
N LYS A 19 20.39 29.93 18.10
CA LYS A 19 21.29 31.03 17.69
C LYS A 19 21.01 31.54 16.28
N ASP A 20 20.32 30.77 15.45
CA ASP A 20 19.89 31.18 14.11
C ASP A 20 18.40 31.55 14.14
N PRO A 21 18.05 32.85 14.15
CA PRO A 21 16.67 33.29 14.25
C PRO A 21 15.83 32.86 13.04
N VAL A 22 16.43 32.76 11.84
CA VAL A 22 15.69 32.38 10.61
C VAL A 22 15.32 30.92 10.68
N LEU A 23 16.26 30.07 11.10
CA LEU A 23 16.04 28.64 11.25
C LEU A 23 14.98 28.37 12.34
N LEU A 24 15.08 29.03 13.51
CA LEU A 24 14.10 28.87 14.58
C LEU A 24 12.70 29.32 14.16
N ILE A 25 12.56 30.48 13.51
CA ILE A 25 11.27 30.96 12.98
C ILE A 25 10.70 29.94 11.99
N SER A 26 11.53 29.40 11.09
CA SER A 26 11.10 28.41 10.10
C SER A 26 10.61 27.11 10.76
N ILE A 27 11.34 26.60 11.77
CA ILE A 27 10.92 25.40 12.52
C ILE A 27 9.60 25.64 13.24
N VAL A 28 9.47 26.77 13.95
CA VAL A 28 8.24 27.09 14.69
C VAL A 28 7.06 27.25 13.73
N PHE A 29 7.27 27.92 12.60
CA PHE A 29 6.26 28.10 11.57
C PHE A 29 5.80 26.76 10.98
N ILE A 30 6.74 25.91 10.53
CA ILE A 30 6.43 24.58 10.00
C ILE A 30 5.75 23.71 11.05
N SER A 31 6.24 23.72 12.29
CA SER A 31 5.63 22.95 13.40
C SER A 31 4.21 23.43 13.69
N GLY A 32 3.97 24.74 13.66
CA GLY A 32 2.65 25.33 13.80
C GLY A 32 1.69 24.92 12.68
N LEU A 33 2.17 24.92 11.43
CA LEU A 33 1.40 24.41 10.29
C LEU A 33 1.08 22.92 10.42
N LEU A 34 2.06 22.08 10.77
CA LEU A 34 1.83 20.65 10.99
C LEU A 34 0.83 20.41 12.12
N PHE A 35 0.91 21.18 13.21
CA PHE A 35 -0.08 21.11 14.27
C PHE A 35 -1.48 21.51 13.78
N LEU A 36 -1.59 22.63 13.07
CA LEU A 36 -2.87 23.15 12.59
C LEU A 36 -3.55 22.24 11.56
N PHE A 37 -2.79 21.65 10.64
CA PHE A 37 -3.33 20.87 9.52
C PHE A 37 -3.42 19.36 9.79
N ILE A 38 -2.65 18.83 10.75
CA ILE A 38 -2.63 17.39 11.05
C ILE A 38 -3.14 17.13 12.47
N ALA A 39 -2.48 17.70 13.48
CA ALA A 39 -2.80 17.37 14.87
C ALA A 39 -4.18 17.90 15.29
N PHE A 40 -4.54 19.12 14.87
CA PHE A 40 -5.79 19.76 15.24
C PHE A 40 -7.03 19.02 14.68
N PRO A 41 -7.11 18.64 13.39
CA PRO A 41 -8.20 17.81 12.89
C PRO A 41 -8.31 16.45 13.61
N LEU A 42 -7.19 15.80 13.91
CA LEU A 42 -7.20 14.54 14.67
C LEU A 42 -7.77 14.75 16.08
N ILE A 43 -7.37 15.79 16.79
CA ILE A 43 -7.95 16.16 18.09
C ILE A 43 -9.45 16.42 17.94
N LYS A 44 -9.89 17.09 16.88
CA LYS A 44 -11.31 17.33 16.60
C LYS A 44 -12.08 16.04 16.38
N VAL A 45 -11.53 15.05 15.69
CA VAL A 45 -12.16 13.73 15.54
C VAL A 45 -12.40 13.08 16.91
N PHE A 46 -11.40 13.09 17.81
CA PHE A 46 -11.59 12.59 19.18
C PHE A 46 -12.65 13.40 19.97
N GLN A 47 -12.65 14.74 19.81
CA GLN A 47 -13.66 15.60 20.45
C GLN A 47 -15.07 15.31 19.95
N TYR A 48 -15.29 15.21 18.63
CA TYR A 48 -16.61 14.91 18.06
C TYR A 48 -17.12 13.53 18.47
N SER A 49 -16.22 12.57 18.64
CA SER A 49 -16.56 11.20 19.05
C SER A 49 -16.92 11.08 20.54
N LEU A 50 -16.12 11.67 21.43
CA LEU A 50 -16.25 11.50 22.89
C LEU A 50 -17.00 12.63 23.60
N TRP A 51 -17.05 13.83 23.03
CA TRP A 51 -17.77 14.98 23.57
C TRP A 51 -18.86 15.50 22.61
N PRO A 52 -19.84 14.67 22.22
CA PRO A 52 -20.93 15.16 21.40
C PRO A 52 -21.66 16.28 22.15
N ARG A 53 -21.74 17.47 21.53
CA ARG A 53 -22.35 18.69 22.10
C ARG A 53 -21.69 19.23 23.37
N GLY A 54 -20.44 18.85 23.65
CA GLY A 54 -19.67 19.35 24.79
C GLY A 54 -19.81 18.52 26.08
N GLU A 55 -20.63 17.46 26.07
CA GLU A 55 -20.77 16.53 27.18
C GLU A 55 -20.05 15.22 26.87
N PHE A 56 -19.34 14.67 27.86
CA PHE A 56 -18.67 13.38 27.68
C PHE A 56 -19.70 12.27 27.47
N SER A 57 -19.60 11.58 26.33
CA SER A 57 -20.46 10.44 25.99
C SER A 57 -19.69 9.40 25.21
N ALA A 58 -19.43 8.25 25.84
CA ALA A 58 -18.84 7.08 25.18
C ALA A 58 -19.89 6.21 24.46
N LYS A 59 -21.10 6.72 24.21
CA LYS A 59 -22.24 5.96 23.68
C LYS A 59 -21.89 5.21 22.39
N TYR A 60 -21.29 5.89 21.41
CA TYR A 60 -20.99 5.29 20.11
C TYR A 60 -19.90 4.22 20.19
N PHE A 61 -18.92 4.37 21.09
CA PHE A 61 -17.93 3.33 21.39
C PHE A 61 -18.60 2.10 22.00
N VAL A 62 -19.41 2.29 23.04
CA VAL A 62 -20.10 1.19 23.72
C VAL A 62 -21.04 0.46 22.77
N GLU A 63 -21.84 1.18 22.00
CA GLU A 63 -22.74 0.58 21.00
C GLU A 63 -21.99 -0.15 19.89
N PHE A 64 -20.79 0.30 19.51
CA PHE A 64 -19.95 -0.42 18.54
C PHE A 64 -19.60 -1.82 19.05
N PHE A 65 -19.17 -1.94 20.32
CA PHE A 65 -18.84 -3.25 20.90
C PHE A 65 -20.08 -4.09 21.24
N GLN A 66 -21.23 -3.49 21.53
CA GLN A 66 -22.45 -4.22 21.87
C GLN A 66 -23.22 -4.76 20.66
N ARG A 67 -23.11 -4.12 19.49
CA ARG A 67 -23.90 -4.50 18.31
C ARG A 67 -23.06 -5.27 17.30
N SER A 68 -23.30 -6.58 17.21
CA SER A 68 -22.58 -7.51 16.33
C SER A 68 -22.50 -7.03 14.86
N TYR A 69 -23.56 -6.41 14.32
CA TYR A 69 -23.55 -5.93 12.93
C TYR A 69 -22.51 -4.83 12.67
N ARG A 70 -22.09 -4.04 13.69
CA ARG A 70 -21.09 -2.97 13.53
C ARG A 70 -19.67 -3.51 13.39
N TRP A 71 -19.44 -4.78 13.71
CA TRP A 71 -18.14 -5.43 13.57
C TRP A 71 -17.90 -5.90 12.14
N ARG A 72 -18.98 -6.16 11.38
CA ARG A 72 -18.89 -6.65 10.00
C ARG A 72 -18.08 -5.70 9.11
N PRO A 73 -18.32 -4.37 9.09
CA PRO A 73 -17.48 -3.45 8.29
C PRO A 73 -16.01 -3.41 8.70
N LEU A 74 -15.71 -3.53 10.01
CA LEU A 74 -14.34 -3.58 10.51
C LEU A 74 -13.63 -4.86 10.05
N ILE A 75 -14.26 -6.01 10.21
CA ILE A 75 -13.71 -7.31 9.77
C ILE A 75 -13.54 -7.34 8.26
N ASN A 76 -14.52 -6.80 7.52
CA ASN A 76 -14.46 -6.68 6.07
C ASN A 76 -13.27 -5.84 5.63
N SER A 77 -13.07 -4.64 6.22
CA SER A 77 -11.90 -3.80 5.94
C SER A 77 -10.58 -4.51 6.24
N LEU A 78 -10.47 -5.21 7.38
CA LEU A 78 -9.27 -5.98 7.71
C LEU A 78 -9.03 -7.14 6.74
N THR A 79 -10.09 -7.79 6.27
CA THR A 79 -10.03 -8.91 5.32
C THR A 79 -9.57 -8.43 3.95
N VAL A 80 -10.18 -7.35 3.43
CA VAL A 80 -9.77 -6.70 2.18
C VAL A 80 -8.31 -6.25 2.28
N GLY A 81 -7.96 -5.53 3.35
CA GLY A 81 -6.60 -5.08 3.61
C GLY A 81 -5.58 -6.22 3.58
N ALA A 82 -5.89 -7.36 4.22
CA ALA A 82 -4.99 -8.51 4.26
C ALA A 82 -4.81 -9.16 2.88
N LEU A 83 -5.91 -9.33 2.13
CA LEU A 83 -5.88 -9.94 0.80
C LEU A 83 -5.17 -9.02 -0.21
N VAL A 84 -5.49 -7.72 -0.22
CA VAL A 84 -4.84 -6.71 -1.07
C VAL A 84 -3.36 -6.59 -0.74
N ALA A 85 -2.99 -6.60 0.54
CA ALA A 85 -1.59 -6.62 0.96
C ALA A 85 -0.85 -7.85 0.45
N LEU A 86 -1.47 -9.03 0.54
CA LEU A 86 -0.89 -10.28 0.05
C LEU A 86 -0.72 -10.25 -1.47
N PHE A 87 -1.80 -10.08 -2.23
CA PHE A 87 -1.77 -10.12 -3.69
C PHE A 87 -0.97 -8.96 -4.29
N GLY A 88 -1.14 -7.75 -3.76
CA GLY A 88 -0.37 -6.57 -4.17
C GLY A 88 1.13 -6.74 -3.92
N THR A 89 1.52 -7.35 -2.80
CA THR A 89 2.93 -7.63 -2.52
C THR A 89 3.49 -8.72 -3.43
N VAL A 90 2.71 -9.78 -3.71
CA VAL A 90 3.12 -10.84 -4.65
C VAL A 90 3.34 -10.27 -6.05
N ILE A 91 2.40 -9.49 -6.57
CA ILE A 91 2.50 -8.83 -7.88
C ILE A 91 3.68 -7.86 -7.88
N GLY A 92 3.82 -7.02 -6.85
CA GLY A 92 4.93 -6.10 -6.69
C GLY A 92 6.29 -6.80 -6.67
N PHE A 93 6.37 -7.97 -6.02
CA PHE A 93 7.58 -8.80 -5.99
C PHE A 93 7.90 -9.39 -7.35
N ILE A 94 6.90 -9.87 -8.11
CA ILE A 94 7.09 -10.38 -9.47
C ILE A 94 7.73 -9.31 -10.36
N TYR A 95 7.20 -8.07 -10.34
CA TYR A 95 7.77 -6.96 -11.11
C TYR A 95 9.17 -6.58 -10.62
N ALA A 96 9.35 -6.43 -9.31
CA ALA A 96 10.63 -6.02 -8.73
C ALA A 96 11.72 -7.06 -9.03
N TYR A 97 11.44 -8.34 -8.84
CA TYR A 97 12.35 -9.44 -9.14
C TYR A 97 12.66 -9.53 -10.63
N GLY A 98 11.65 -9.46 -11.51
CA GLY A 98 11.87 -9.47 -12.95
C GLY A 98 12.77 -8.32 -13.42
N ILE A 99 12.52 -7.10 -12.95
CA ILE A 99 13.28 -5.93 -13.38
C ILE A 99 14.70 -5.93 -12.81
N THR A 100 14.89 -6.31 -11.55
CA THR A 100 16.18 -6.19 -10.86
C THR A 100 17.07 -7.42 -10.98
N ARG A 101 16.49 -8.63 -11.04
CA ARG A 101 17.24 -9.91 -10.94
C ARG A 101 17.31 -10.72 -12.23
N THR A 102 16.59 -10.32 -13.27
CA THR A 102 16.59 -11.07 -14.54
C THR A 102 17.03 -10.25 -15.73
N ASP A 103 17.38 -10.88 -16.84
CA ASP A 103 17.77 -10.25 -18.12
C ASP A 103 16.60 -10.12 -19.11
N ILE A 104 15.37 -9.96 -18.61
CA ILE A 104 14.18 -9.76 -19.46
C ILE A 104 14.31 -8.48 -20.31
N PRO A 105 13.84 -8.51 -21.58
CA PRO A 105 13.80 -7.33 -22.42
C PRO A 105 12.72 -6.33 -21.92
N PHE A 106 12.75 -5.10 -22.42
CA PHE A 106 11.73 -4.06 -22.18
C PHE A 106 11.47 -3.71 -20.70
N LYS A 107 12.47 -3.85 -19.82
CA LYS A 107 12.33 -3.49 -18.38
C LYS A 107 11.75 -2.10 -18.13
N ARG A 108 12.11 -1.12 -18.96
CA ARG A 108 11.59 0.25 -18.87
C ARG A 108 10.08 0.31 -19.10
N PHE A 109 9.56 -0.46 -20.07
CA PHE A 109 8.12 -0.55 -20.31
C PHE A 109 7.40 -1.15 -19.11
N PHE A 110 7.84 -2.32 -18.63
CA PHE A 110 7.23 -2.96 -17.47
C PHE A 110 7.26 -2.07 -16.23
N ARG A 111 8.37 -1.37 -15.98
CA ARG A 111 8.48 -0.41 -14.87
C ARG A 111 7.47 0.73 -15.01
N THR A 112 7.35 1.32 -16.20
CA THR A 112 6.40 2.41 -16.43
C THR A 112 4.96 1.95 -16.22
N VAL A 113 4.58 0.80 -16.78
CA VAL A 113 3.22 0.24 -16.62
C VAL A 113 2.93 -0.09 -15.15
N ALA A 114 3.91 -0.67 -14.44
CA ALA A 114 3.76 -0.99 -13.01
C ALA A 114 3.53 0.24 -12.12
N ILE A 115 4.11 1.39 -12.46
CA ILE A 115 3.95 2.62 -11.67
C ILE A 115 2.67 3.36 -12.05
N PHE A 116 2.13 3.13 -13.25
CA PHE A 116 0.99 3.88 -13.78
C PHE A 116 -0.22 3.96 -12.82
N PRO A 117 -0.62 2.90 -12.10
CA PRO A 117 -1.78 2.96 -11.22
C PRO A 117 -1.69 3.97 -10.08
N ILE A 118 -0.49 4.23 -9.55
CA ILE A 118 -0.29 5.16 -8.44
C ILE A 118 -0.47 6.64 -8.84
N ILE A 119 -0.41 6.93 -10.14
CA ILE A 119 -0.58 8.29 -10.70
C ILE A 119 -2.08 8.61 -10.85
N SER A 120 -2.91 7.58 -11.01
CA SER A 120 -4.34 7.74 -11.23
C SER A 120 -5.10 8.07 -9.93
N PRO A 121 -6.22 8.81 -10.02
CA PRO A 121 -7.17 8.89 -8.92
C PRO A 121 -7.66 7.48 -8.53
N PRO A 122 -7.75 7.14 -7.23
CA PRO A 122 -8.07 5.76 -6.80
C PRO A 122 -9.36 5.21 -7.42
N PHE A 123 -10.44 5.99 -7.43
CA PHE A 123 -11.75 5.58 -7.97
C PHE A 123 -11.73 5.27 -9.49
N LEU A 124 -10.71 5.72 -10.23
CA LEU A 124 -10.59 5.46 -11.66
C LEU A 124 -10.46 3.96 -11.95
N ILE A 125 -9.74 3.24 -11.08
CA ILE A 125 -9.51 1.80 -11.24
C ILE A 125 -10.79 1.02 -10.95
N ALA A 126 -11.57 1.43 -9.94
CA ALA A 126 -12.91 0.91 -9.72
C ALA A 126 -13.83 1.12 -10.94
N LEU A 127 -13.85 2.33 -11.51
CA LEU A 127 -14.65 2.60 -12.71
C LEU A 127 -14.20 1.76 -13.90
N ALA A 128 -12.89 1.64 -14.12
CA ALA A 128 -12.32 0.76 -15.14
C ALA A 128 -12.77 -0.70 -14.94
N ALA A 129 -12.76 -1.18 -13.70
CA ALA A 129 -13.21 -2.53 -13.39
C ALA A 129 -14.69 -2.75 -13.69
N ILE A 130 -15.56 -1.76 -13.42
CA ILE A 130 -16.97 -1.82 -13.82
C ILE A 130 -17.10 -1.89 -15.35
N PHE A 131 -16.36 -1.09 -16.10
CA PHE A 131 -16.42 -1.14 -17.57
C PHE A 131 -15.85 -2.43 -18.17
N VAL A 132 -14.94 -3.10 -17.48
CA VAL A 132 -14.36 -4.37 -17.95
C VAL A 132 -15.23 -5.56 -17.52
N PHE A 133 -15.67 -5.58 -16.26
CA PHE A 133 -16.21 -6.76 -15.56
C PHE A 133 -17.58 -6.55 -14.93
N GLY A 134 -18.21 -5.38 -15.05
CA GLY A 134 -19.59 -5.18 -14.61
C GLY A 134 -20.59 -5.97 -15.47
N ASN A 135 -21.88 -5.86 -15.15
CA ASN A 135 -22.96 -6.61 -15.82
C ASN A 135 -23.02 -6.43 -17.34
N HIS A 136 -22.55 -5.29 -17.86
CA HIS A 136 -22.40 -5.00 -19.29
C HIS A 136 -20.96 -4.59 -19.61
N GLY A 137 -20.00 -5.25 -18.95
CA GLY A 137 -18.58 -5.01 -19.12
C GLY A 137 -18.06 -5.65 -20.40
N VAL A 138 -17.01 -5.07 -20.98
CA VAL A 138 -16.41 -5.55 -22.24
C VAL A 138 -16.03 -7.03 -22.18
N ILE A 139 -15.47 -7.51 -21.06
CA ILE A 139 -15.12 -8.92 -20.89
C ILE A 139 -16.35 -9.75 -20.52
N THR A 140 -17.22 -9.24 -19.65
CA THR A 140 -18.45 -9.95 -19.23
C THR A 140 -19.31 -10.31 -20.44
N ASP A 141 -19.56 -9.36 -21.35
CA ASP A 141 -20.36 -9.56 -22.55
C ASP A 141 -19.63 -10.44 -23.58
N LEU A 142 -18.31 -10.27 -23.74
CA LEU A 142 -17.53 -11.04 -24.71
C LEU A 142 -17.48 -12.53 -24.36
N PHE A 143 -17.45 -12.87 -23.07
CA PHE A 143 -17.32 -14.25 -22.58
C PHE A 143 -18.60 -14.80 -21.95
N ASN A 144 -19.70 -14.03 -21.92
CA ASN A 144 -20.96 -14.36 -21.23
C ASN A 144 -20.72 -14.85 -19.79
N LEU A 145 -19.93 -14.09 -19.02
CA LEU A 145 -19.59 -14.44 -17.65
C LEU A 145 -20.75 -14.13 -16.71
N ASP A 146 -21.16 -15.11 -15.91
CA ASP A 146 -22.10 -14.93 -14.80
C ASP A 146 -21.31 -14.62 -13.51
N TRP A 147 -20.83 -13.38 -13.43
CA TRP A 147 -19.98 -12.89 -12.35
C TRP A 147 -20.41 -11.47 -11.96
N ASP A 148 -20.29 -11.15 -10.67
CA ASP A 148 -20.54 -9.81 -10.16
C ASP A 148 -19.23 -9.16 -9.69
N ILE A 149 -18.94 -7.97 -10.21
CA ILE A 149 -17.79 -7.15 -9.80
C ILE A 149 -17.96 -6.57 -8.39
N TYR A 150 -19.18 -6.46 -7.89
CA TYR A 150 -19.43 -5.88 -6.58
C TYR A 150 -19.13 -6.88 -5.45
N GLY A 151 -18.64 -6.37 -4.33
CA GLY A 151 -18.31 -7.17 -3.15
C GLY A 151 -16.81 -7.44 -2.98
N LEU A 152 -16.49 -8.48 -2.21
CA LEU A 152 -15.12 -8.75 -1.76
C LEU A 152 -14.14 -8.97 -2.92
N ASP A 153 -14.50 -9.83 -3.87
CA ASP A 153 -13.56 -10.28 -4.92
C ASP A 153 -13.18 -9.14 -5.86
N GLY A 154 -14.16 -8.37 -6.31
CA GLY A 154 -13.90 -7.19 -7.14
C GLY A 154 -13.19 -6.07 -6.38
N LEU A 155 -13.48 -5.90 -5.09
CA LEU A 155 -12.79 -4.92 -4.26
C LEU A 155 -11.31 -5.30 -4.08
N VAL A 156 -11.02 -6.57 -3.79
CA VAL A 156 -9.64 -7.07 -3.66
C VAL A 156 -8.91 -6.94 -4.99
N MET A 157 -9.54 -7.28 -6.13
CA MET A 157 -8.94 -7.14 -7.45
C MET A 157 -8.60 -5.67 -7.77
N THR A 158 -9.55 -4.77 -7.57
CA THR A 158 -9.40 -3.33 -7.88
C THR A 158 -8.34 -2.68 -7.02
N GLU A 159 -8.39 -2.87 -5.70
CA GLU A 159 -7.39 -2.31 -4.81
C GLU A 159 -6.01 -2.95 -4.99
N THR A 160 -5.94 -4.25 -5.33
CA THR A 160 -4.67 -4.90 -5.69
C THR A 160 -4.03 -4.22 -6.89
N LEU A 161 -4.80 -3.97 -7.95
CA LEU A 161 -4.31 -3.23 -9.13
C LEU A 161 -3.93 -1.78 -8.79
N ALA A 162 -4.65 -1.14 -7.88
CA ALA A 162 -4.35 0.21 -7.43
C ALA A 162 -3.06 0.30 -6.59
N TYR A 163 -2.79 -0.70 -5.75
CA TYR A 163 -1.78 -0.59 -4.69
C TYR A 163 -0.57 -1.52 -4.81
N PHE A 164 -0.55 -2.50 -5.73
CA PHE A 164 0.68 -3.22 -6.05
C PHE A 164 1.87 -2.31 -6.47
N PRO A 165 1.69 -1.12 -7.09
CA PRO A 165 2.83 -0.27 -7.44
C PRO A 165 3.64 0.15 -6.21
N LEU A 166 2.98 0.33 -5.07
CA LEU A 166 3.64 0.68 -3.80
C LEU A 166 4.57 -0.45 -3.34
N ALA A 167 4.10 -1.69 -3.38
CA ALA A 167 4.93 -2.86 -3.08
C ALA A 167 6.08 -3.00 -4.09
N PHE A 168 5.80 -2.80 -5.38
CA PHE A 168 6.82 -2.82 -6.43
C PHE A 168 7.95 -1.83 -6.15
N MET A 169 7.66 -0.57 -5.85
CA MET A 169 8.67 0.47 -5.61
C MET A 169 9.55 0.14 -4.38
N VAL A 170 8.94 -0.35 -3.30
CA VAL A 170 9.67 -0.76 -2.09
C VAL A 170 10.58 -1.94 -2.39
N LEU A 171 10.06 -2.96 -3.06
CA LEU A 171 10.78 -4.19 -3.35
C LEU A 171 11.86 -4.00 -4.41
N GLU A 172 11.64 -3.13 -5.40
CA GLU A 172 12.67 -2.73 -6.36
C GLU A 172 13.85 -2.09 -5.62
N GLY A 173 13.58 -1.15 -4.73
CA GLY A 173 14.62 -0.50 -3.92
C GLY A 173 15.37 -1.44 -2.98
N VAL A 174 14.71 -2.47 -2.45
CA VAL A 174 15.33 -3.50 -1.59
C VAL A 174 16.17 -4.47 -2.42
N LEU A 175 15.58 -5.04 -3.47
CA LEU A 175 16.26 -6.00 -4.34
C LEU A 175 17.43 -5.36 -5.08
N SER A 176 17.39 -4.09 -5.48
CA SER A 176 18.54 -3.42 -6.09
C SER A 176 19.74 -3.23 -5.14
N LYS A 177 19.55 -3.31 -3.82
CA LYS A 177 20.61 -3.14 -2.81
C LYS A 177 21.25 -4.44 -2.35
N VAL A 178 20.62 -5.57 -2.62
CA VAL A 178 21.20 -6.89 -2.30
C VAL A 178 22.36 -7.16 -3.26
N ASP A 179 23.55 -7.46 -2.74
CA ASP A 179 24.74 -7.68 -3.57
C ASP A 179 24.59 -8.96 -4.41
N PRO A 180 24.69 -8.90 -5.76
CA PRO A 180 24.69 -10.09 -6.61
C PRO A 180 25.72 -11.14 -6.21
N ALA A 181 26.86 -10.73 -5.63
CA ALA A 181 27.92 -11.65 -5.20
C ALA A 181 27.44 -12.71 -4.19
N MET A 182 26.40 -12.39 -3.38
CA MET A 182 25.82 -13.36 -2.44
C MET A 182 25.08 -14.49 -3.17
N GLU A 183 24.44 -14.18 -4.29
CA GLU A 183 23.74 -15.16 -5.13
C GLU A 183 24.76 -15.99 -5.93
N GLU A 184 25.82 -15.35 -6.44
CA GLU A 184 26.91 -16.02 -7.16
C GLU A 184 27.67 -17.00 -6.25
N ALA A 185 28.03 -16.58 -5.04
CA ALA A 185 28.71 -17.45 -4.08
C ALA A 185 27.87 -18.70 -3.73
N ALA A 186 26.54 -18.58 -3.66
CA ALA A 186 25.67 -19.73 -3.45
C ALA A 186 25.69 -20.69 -4.66
N LEU A 187 25.70 -20.17 -5.88
CA LEU A 187 25.80 -20.97 -7.10
C LEU A 187 27.17 -21.66 -7.20
N ASP A 188 28.26 -20.99 -6.85
CA ASP A 188 29.62 -21.55 -6.83
C ASP A 188 29.78 -22.69 -5.81
N LEU A 189 29.04 -22.62 -4.69
CA LEU A 189 28.93 -23.71 -3.71
C LEU A 189 27.99 -24.85 -4.14
N GLY A 190 27.50 -24.83 -5.38
CA GLY A 190 26.66 -25.88 -5.96
C GLY A 190 25.18 -25.77 -5.63
N ALA A 191 24.69 -24.63 -5.13
CA ALA A 191 23.25 -24.41 -4.99
C ALA A 191 22.58 -24.25 -6.36
N SER A 192 21.39 -24.81 -6.53
CA SER A 192 20.56 -24.52 -7.70
C SER A 192 19.94 -23.11 -7.60
N LYS A 193 19.56 -22.49 -8.72
CA LYS A 193 18.91 -21.16 -8.73
C LYS A 193 17.67 -21.09 -7.82
N LEU A 194 16.87 -22.16 -7.78
CA LEU A 194 15.71 -22.25 -6.90
C LEU A 194 16.14 -22.27 -5.43
N ARG A 195 17.20 -23.03 -5.09
CA ARG A 195 17.76 -23.05 -3.75
C ARG A 195 18.32 -21.67 -3.38
N THR A 196 19.12 -21.05 -4.24
CA THR A 196 19.66 -19.69 -4.05
C THR A 196 18.54 -18.68 -3.80
N PHE A 197 17.44 -18.75 -4.56
CA PHE A 197 16.27 -17.88 -4.34
C PHE A 197 15.70 -18.03 -2.92
N PHE A 198 15.42 -19.26 -2.47
CA PHE A 198 14.81 -19.50 -1.16
C PHE A 198 15.76 -19.34 0.02
N THR A 199 17.07 -19.52 -0.16
CA THR A 199 18.05 -19.46 0.93
C THR A 199 18.85 -18.16 0.99
N VAL A 200 18.89 -17.37 -0.10
CA VAL A 200 19.65 -16.12 -0.18
C VAL A 200 18.72 -14.96 -0.53
N THR A 201 18.14 -14.95 -1.73
CA THR A 201 17.41 -13.78 -2.24
C THR A 201 16.17 -13.46 -1.41
N LEU A 202 15.31 -14.45 -1.17
CA LEU A 202 14.05 -14.27 -0.45
C LEU A 202 14.27 -13.91 1.03
N PRO A 203 15.17 -14.58 1.80
CA PRO A 203 15.49 -14.17 3.16
C PRO A 203 16.06 -12.75 3.26
N LEU A 204 16.95 -12.36 2.34
CA LEU A 204 17.50 -11.00 2.30
C LEU A 204 16.43 -9.95 1.94
N ALA A 205 15.46 -10.32 1.09
CA ALA A 205 14.33 -9.45 0.74
C ALA A 205 13.20 -9.43 1.80
N THR A 206 13.16 -10.38 2.73
CA THR A 206 12.04 -10.58 3.69
C THR A 206 11.70 -9.32 4.50
N PRO A 207 12.65 -8.53 5.05
CA PRO A 207 12.31 -7.27 5.72
C PRO A 207 11.65 -6.25 4.78
N GLY A 208 12.06 -6.25 3.51
CA GLY A 208 11.46 -5.45 2.45
C GLY A 208 10.05 -5.90 2.10
N ILE A 209 9.83 -7.22 1.99
CA ILE A 209 8.51 -7.83 1.77
C ILE A 209 7.56 -7.50 2.91
N ALA A 210 8.01 -7.64 4.16
CA ALA A 210 7.21 -7.25 5.32
C ALA A 210 6.88 -5.74 5.29
N THR A 211 7.83 -4.89 4.88
CA THR A 211 7.58 -3.45 4.75
C THR A 211 6.55 -3.16 3.66
N ALA A 212 6.66 -3.80 2.49
CA ALA A 212 5.71 -3.67 1.38
C ALA A 212 4.31 -4.13 1.79
N LEU A 213 4.19 -5.29 2.44
CA LEU A 213 2.93 -5.86 2.90
C LEU A 213 2.21 -4.91 3.87
N LEU A 214 2.92 -4.39 4.88
CA LEU A 214 2.31 -3.46 5.85
C LEU A 214 1.91 -2.13 5.20
N LEU A 215 2.70 -1.63 4.24
CA LEU A 215 2.38 -0.40 3.52
C LEU A 215 1.14 -0.55 2.62
N VAL A 216 1.04 -1.65 1.87
CA VAL A 216 -0.15 -1.93 1.04
C VAL A 216 -1.37 -2.19 1.93
N PHE A 217 -1.21 -2.88 3.06
CA PHE A 217 -2.28 -3.09 4.03
C PHE A 217 -2.84 -1.76 4.58
N ILE A 218 -1.95 -0.87 5.04
CA ILE A 218 -2.34 0.47 5.49
C ILE A 218 -3.09 1.19 4.37
N ARG A 219 -2.57 1.11 3.13
CA ARG A 219 -3.12 1.85 2.01
C ARG A 219 -4.52 1.38 1.59
N SER A 220 -4.77 0.07 1.68
CA SER A 220 -6.10 -0.52 1.51
C SER A 220 -7.05 -0.13 2.64
N LEU A 221 -6.59 -0.18 3.91
CA LEU A 221 -7.44 0.20 5.05
C LEU A 221 -7.93 1.65 5.02
N GLU A 222 -7.13 2.57 4.47
CA GLU A 222 -7.50 3.98 4.34
C GLU A 222 -8.14 4.31 2.99
N ASP A 223 -8.37 3.32 2.12
CA ASP A 223 -9.03 3.56 0.85
C ASP A 223 -10.53 3.80 1.05
N PHE A 224 -10.99 4.83 0.38
CA PHE A 224 -12.39 5.18 0.27
C PHE A 224 -12.85 5.13 -1.20
N GLY A 225 -11.94 5.40 -2.15
CA GLY A 225 -12.28 5.63 -3.55
C GLY A 225 -12.73 4.38 -4.29
N ASN A 226 -12.05 3.24 -4.10
CA ASN A 226 -12.51 1.99 -4.70
C ASN A 226 -13.72 1.41 -3.94
N PRO A 227 -13.73 1.34 -2.59
CA PRO A 227 -14.85 0.73 -1.88
C PRO A 227 -16.18 1.45 -2.07
N ILE A 228 -16.22 2.79 -2.11
CA ILE A 228 -17.51 3.50 -2.30
C ILE A 228 -18.22 3.10 -3.61
N VAL A 229 -17.44 2.66 -4.60
CA VAL A 229 -17.95 2.23 -5.92
C VAL A 229 -18.21 0.73 -5.97
N ILE A 230 -17.32 -0.09 -5.40
CA ILE A 230 -17.29 -1.55 -5.64
C ILE A 230 -17.87 -2.37 -4.48
N GLN A 231 -18.00 -1.83 -3.27
CA GLN A 231 -18.27 -2.65 -2.08
C GLN A 231 -19.57 -3.48 -2.14
N GLY A 232 -20.60 -3.05 -2.89
CA GLY A 232 -21.90 -3.74 -2.94
C GLY A 232 -22.45 -4.06 -1.54
N ASP A 233 -22.84 -5.31 -1.32
CA ASP A 233 -23.33 -5.84 -0.03
C ASP A 233 -22.20 -6.24 0.95
N PHE A 234 -20.97 -5.82 0.68
CA PHE A 234 -19.79 -6.05 1.50
C PHE A 234 -19.31 -4.74 2.14
N PRO A 235 -20.03 -4.20 3.15
CA PRO A 235 -19.74 -2.87 3.68
C PRO A 235 -18.34 -2.84 4.29
N VAL A 236 -17.59 -1.76 4.03
CA VAL A 236 -16.29 -1.51 4.66
C VAL A 236 -16.33 -0.27 5.53
N LEU A 237 -15.48 -0.25 6.55
CA LEU A 237 -15.52 0.76 7.61
C LEU A 237 -15.26 2.20 7.12
N THR A 238 -14.44 2.38 6.08
CA THR A 238 -14.17 3.70 5.46
C THR A 238 -15.41 4.32 4.85
N VAL A 239 -16.21 3.52 4.13
CA VAL A 239 -17.45 3.99 3.53
C VAL A 239 -18.52 4.24 4.59
N GLU A 240 -18.63 3.36 5.59
CA GLU A 240 -19.56 3.55 6.71
C GLU A 240 -19.25 4.84 7.49
N ALA A 241 -17.98 5.15 7.72
CA ALA A 241 -17.58 6.40 8.36
C ALA A 241 -18.00 7.63 7.53
N PHE A 242 -17.83 7.57 6.20
CA PHE A 242 -18.26 8.63 5.29
C PHE A 242 -19.78 8.79 5.29
N LEU A 243 -20.54 7.70 5.08
CA LEU A 243 -22.00 7.71 5.06
C LEU A 243 -22.61 8.13 6.39
N ALA A 244 -21.95 7.85 7.52
CA ALA A 244 -22.39 8.36 8.81
C ALA A 244 -22.38 9.89 8.87
N VAL A 245 -21.39 10.53 8.24
CA VAL A 245 -21.30 11.99 8.19
C VAL A 245 -22.20 12.57 7.11
N THR A 246 -22.16 12.04 5.89
CA THR A 246 -22.80 12.67 4.72
C THR A 246 -24.22 12.19 4.48
N GLY A 247 -24.50 10.91 4.73
CA GLY A 247 -25.84 10.32 4.57
C GLY A 247 -26.71 10.51 5.82
N MET A 248 -26.14 10.24 7.00
CA MET A 248 -26.89 10.27 8.27
C MET A 248 -26.75 11.58 9.06
N TYR A 249 -25.90 12.51 8.62
CA TYR A 249 -25.59 13.77 9.34
C TYR A 249 -25.17 13.55 10.80
N ASN A 250 -24.57 12.39 11.09
CA ASN A 250 -24.15 11.98 12.43
C ASN A 250 -22.62 12.03 12.56
N MET A 251 -22.12 13.25 12.78
CA MET A 251 -20.70 13.52 13.00
C MET A 251 -20.08 12.69 14.13
N PRO A 252 -20.69 12.56 15.33
CA PRO A 252 -20.14 11.72 16.39
C PRO A 252 -19.95 10.26 16.01
N LEU A 253 -20.90 9.67 15.28
CA LEU A 253 -20.78 8.30 14.78
C LEU A 253 -19.63 8.18 13.76
N GLY A 254 -19.60 9.06 12.76
CA GLY A 254 -18.54 9.06 11.75
C GLY A 254 -17.15 9.24 12.35
N ALA A 255 -17.00 10.15 13.31
CA ALA A 255 -15.76 10.36 14.04
C ALA A 255 -15.34 9.11 14.85
N THR A 256 -16.30 8.39 15.44
CA THR A 256 -16.02 7.14 16.16
C THR A 256 -15.53 6.04 15.21
N LEU A 257 -16.16 5.88 14.05
CA LEU A 257 -15.73 4.92 13.02
C LEU A 257 -14.35 5.26 12.46
N ALA A 258 -14.05 6.56 12.27
CA ALA A 258 -12.73 7.04 11.88
C ALA A 258 -11.64 6.69 12.92
N ILE A 259 -11.95 6.77 14.22
CA ILE A 259 -11.02 6.32 15.28
C ILE A 259 -10.77 4.82 15.19
N PHE A 260 -11.80 4.02 14.91
CA PHE A 260 -11.64 2.57 14.73
C PHE A 260 -10.83 2.18 13.48
N LEU A 261 -10.72 3.06 12.48
CA LEU A 261 -9.76 2.93 11.37
C LEU A 261 -8.36 3.39 11.77
N LEU A 262 -8.26 4.49 12.52
CA LEU A 262 -6.99 5.08 12.94
C LEU A 262 -6.17 4.11 13.83
N VAL A 263 -6.83 3.44 14.77
CA VAL A 263 -6.17 2.55 15.74
C VAL A 263 -5.39 1.40 15.08
N PRO A 264 -5.98 0.54 14.23
CA PRO A 264 -5.24 -0.54 13.57
C PRO A 264 -4.14 -0.01 12.66
N THR A 265 -4.39 1.08 11.93
CA THR A 265 -3.38 1.73 11.08
C THR A 265 -2.18 2.22 11.89
N MET A 266 -2.42 2.86 13.05
CA MET A 266 -1.37 3.33 13.95
C MET A 266 -0.57 2.18 14.57
N ILE A 267 -1.24 1.10 14.97
CA ILE A 267 -0.59 -0.12 15.48
C ILE A 267 0.37 -0.67 14.42
N ILE A 268 -0.10 -0.80 13.18
CA ILE A 268 0.68 -1.36 12.08
C ILE A 268 1.84 -0.44 11.70
N PHE A 269 1.63 0.87 11.68
CA PHE A 269 2.70 1.84 11.47
C PHE A 269 3.79 1.74 12.54
N VAL A 270 3.41 1.60 13.82
CA VAL A 270 4.36 1.40 14.92
C VAL A 270 5.13 0.10 14.76
N VAL A 271 4.45 -1.01 14.43
CA VAL A 271 5.09 -2.31 14.13
C VAL A 271 6.06 -2.19 12.96
N GLN A 272 5.66 -1.55 11.87
CA GLN A 272 6.50 -1.29 10.71
C GLN A 272 7.75 -0.49 11.08
N LYS A 273 7.58 0.64 11.79
CA LYS A 273 8.65 1.59 12.11
C LYS A 273 9.65 1.04 13.11
N TYR A 274 9.17 0.38 14.17
CA TYR A 274 10.03 -0.03 15.29
C TYR A 274 10.48 -1.49 15.22
N TRP A 275 9.73 -2.37 14.56
CA TRP A 275 10.05 -3.80 14.51
C TRP A 275 10.61 -4.24 13.15
N VAL A 276 9.93 -3.86 12.06
CA VAL A 276 10.28 -4.35 10.71
C VAL A 276 11.44 -3.55 10.12
N SER A 277 11.40 -2.21 10.15
CA SER A 277 12.45 -1.35 9.59
C SER A 277 13.83 -1.52 10.23
N ARG A 278 13.91 -2.07 11.45
CA ARG A 278 15.20 -2.36 12.11
C ARG A 278 15.96 -3.52 11.49
N LYS A 279 15.30 -4.40 10.75
CA LYS A 279 15.91 -5.61 10.16
C LYS A 279 16.47 -5.36 8.75
N SER A 280 16.87 -4.15 8.40
CA SER A 280 17.42 -3.86 7.07
C SER A 280 18.77 -4.57 6.88
N TYR A 281 18.79 -5.65 6.11
CA TYR A 281 20.01 -6.31 5.67
C TYR A 281 20.63 -5.47 4.54
N VAL A 282 21.28 -4.37 4.91
CA VAL A 282 22.17 -3.66 3.99
C VAL A 282 23.44 -4.50 3.91
N THR A 283 23.71 -5.09 2.75
CA THR A 283 24.99 -5.74 2.49
C THR A 283 26.07 -4.69 2.70
N VAL A 284 26.92 -4.87 3.71
CA VAL A 284 28.05 -3.98 4.01
C VAL A 284 29.15 -4.27 2.99
N THR A 285 28.94 -3.88 1.74
CA THR A 285 29.95 -3.91 0.69
C THR A 285 30.04 -2.50 0.10
N GLY A 286 31.23 -1.90 0.18
CA GLY A 286 31.49 -0.48 -0.15
C GLY A 286 31.31 -0.11 -1.63
N ARG A 287 30.95 -1.09 -2.48
CA ARG A 287 30.50 -0.95 -3.86
C ARG A 287 29.78 -2.26 -4.21
N PRO A 288 28.57 -2.23 -4.80
CA PRO A 288 28.06 -3.42 -5.47
C PRO A 288 29.09 -3.80 -6.53
N SER A 289 29.66 -5.00 -6.43
CA SER A 289 30.46 -5.55 -7.52
C SER A 289 29.57 -5.50 -8.76
N GLY A 290 30.00 -4.76 -9.78
CA GLY A 290 29.30 -4.65 -11.07
C GLY A 290 29.33 -5.97 -11.86
N ALA A 291 29.19 -7.10 -11.19
CA ALA A 291 28.94 -8.39 -11.80
C ALA A 291 27.61 -8.25 -12.55
N GLY A 292 27.70 -8.20 -13.88
CA GLY A 292 26.54 -8.13 -14.75
C GLY A 292 25.59 -9.27 -14.45
N LEU A 293 24.29 -9.01 -14.51
CA LEU A 293 23.25 -10.03 -14.36
C LEU A 293 23.61 -11.25 -15.20
N GLN A 294 23.97 -12.36 -14.56
CA GLN A 294 24.18 -13.62 -15.26
C GLN A 294 22.93 -13.96 -16.07
N SER A 295 23.11 -14.50 -17.29
CA SER A 295 21.99 -14.80 -18.17
C SER A 295 20.96 -15.66 -17.44
N THR A 296 19.72 -15.17 -17.39
CA THR A 296 18.67 -15.85 -16.65
C THR A 296 18.29 -17.12 -17.40
N GLU A 297 18.10 -18.21 -16.66
CA GLU A 297 17.74 -19.48 -17.30
C GLU A 297 16.39 -19.33 -18.01
N ARG A 298 16.29 -19.86 -19.24
CA ARG A 298 15.07 -19.76 -20.07
C ARG A 298 13.83 -20.22 -19.31
N ARG A 299 13.95 -21.27 -18.48
CA ARG A 299 12.86 -21.83 -17.68
C ARG A 299 12.29 -20.88 -16.63
N THR A 300 13.09 -19.96 -16.09
CA THR A 300 12.61 -18.93 -15.14
C THR A 300 12.21 -17.66 -15.88
N LYS A 301 12.93 -17.32 -16.95
CA LYS A 301 12.72 -16.09 -17.73
C LYS A 301 11.34 -16.04 -18.39
N TYR A 302 10.94 -17.09 -19.11
CA TYR A 302 9.69 -17.06 -19.87
C TYR A 302 8.43 -17.02 -18.99
N PRO A 303 8.30 -17.82 -17.92
CA PRO A 303 7.14 -17.72 -17.03
C PRO A 303 7.05 -16.36 -16.33
N LEU A 304 8.17 -15.81 -15.87
CA LEU A 304 8.19 -14.50 -15.23
C LEU A 304 7.80 -13.39 -16.20
N MET A 305 8.36 -13.42 -17.42
CA MET A 305 8.00 -12.49 -18.48
C MET A 305 6.52 -12.63 -18.88
N ALA A 306 5.99 -13.85 -18.98
CA ALA A 306 4.59 -14.10 -19.26
C ALA A 306 3.67 -13.52 -18.16
N ALA A 307 4.03 -13.71 -16.89
CA ALA A 307 3.31 -13.13 -15.76
C ALA A 307 3.33 -11.60 -15.82
N MET A 308 4.49 -10.99 -16.09
CA MET A 308 4.61 -9.53 -16.22
C MET A 308 3.83 -8.99 -17.43
N ILE A 309 3.85 -9.70 -18.57
CA ILE A 309 3.04 -9.34 -19.75
C ILE A 309 1.56 -9.39 -19.39
N PHE A 310 1.09 -10.49 -18.79
CA PHE A 310 -0.30 -10.64 -18.39
C PHE A 310 -0.73 -9.50 -17.45
N LEU A 311 0.02 -9.25 -16.39
CA LEU A 311 -0.27 -8.19 -15.42
C LEU A 311 -0.23 -6.79 -16.08
N SER A 312 0.74 -6.53 -16.96
CA SER A 312 0.81 -5.26 -17.70
C SER A 312 -0.36 -5.08 -18.65
N SER A 313 -0.79 -6.15 -19.32
CA SER A 313 -1.97 -6.15 -20.18
C SER A 313 -3.24 -5.88 -19.37
N CYS A 314 -3.39 -6.44 -18.16
CA CYS A 314 -4.52 -6.11 -17.28
C CYS A 314 -4.54 -4.62 -16.91
N VAL A 315 -3.40 -4.06 -16.52
CA VAL A 315 -3.28 -2.62 -16.23
C VAL A 315 -3.67 -1.81 -17.47
N LEU A 316 -3.04 -2.07 -18.61
CA LEU A 316 -3.30 -1.34 -19.85
C LEU A 316 -4.74 -1.47 -20.33
N LEU A 317 -5.38 -2.63 -20.14
CA LEU A 317 -6.79 -2.84 -20.45
C LEU A 317 -7.68 -1.91 -19.61
N PHE A 318 -7.46 -1.85 -18.30
CA PHE A 318 -8.26 -1.00 -17.40
C PHE A 318 -8.19 0.47 -17.84
N TYR A 319 -6.98 0.96 -18.12
CA TYR A 319 -6.81 2.34 -18.61
C TYR A 319 -7.33 2.56 -20.03
N GLY A 320 -7.16 1.57 -20.91
CA GLY A 320 -7.64 1.63 -22.29
C GLY A 320 -9.16 1.73 -22.35
N VAL A 321 -9.86 0.97 -21.52
CA VAL A 321 -11.34 1.02 -21.45
C VAL A 321 -11.85 2.33 -20.89
N VAL A 322 -11.17 2.93 -19.89
CA VAL A 322 -11.52 4.26 -19.40
C VAL A 322 -11.36 5.33 -20.48
N LEU A 323 -10.25 5.29 -21.23
CA LEU A 323 -10.03 6.20 -22.35
C LEU A 323 -11.10 6.01 -23.42
N TYR A 324 -11.40 4.78 -23.80
CA TYR A 324 -12.47 4.47 -24.74
C TYR A 324 -13.83 4.99 -24.27
N GLY A 325 -14.17 4.73 -23.00
CA GLY A 325 -15.38 5.19 -22.34
C GLY A 325 -15.53 6.72 -22.30
N SER A 326 -14.43 7.46 -22.33
CA SER A 326 -14.47 8.93 -22.40
C SER A 326 -14.93 9.48 -23.76
N PHE A 327 -14.83 8.68 -24.82
CA PHE A 327 -15.27 9.04 -26.17
C PHE A 327 -16.65 8.48 -26.51
N THR A 328 -17.15 7.51 -25.74
CA THR A 328 -18.50 6.98 -25.94
C THR A 328 -19.52 7.87 -25.24
N ARG A 329 -20.53 8.30 -25.98
CA ARG A 329 -21.71 8.91 -25.37
C ARG A 329 -22.55 7.80 -24.76
N LEU A 330 -22.40 7.60 -23.46
CA LEU A 330 -23.45 6.99 -22.68
C LEU A 330 -24.55 8.05 -22.58
N TRP A 331 -25.54 7.91 -23.49
CA TRP A 331 -26.77 8.72 -23.67
C TRP A 331 -26.60 10.23 -23.89
#